data_AF-A0A6C0LJK0-F1
#
_entry.id   AF-A0A6C0LJK0-F1
#
_cell.length_a   1.000
_cell.length_b   1.000
_cell.length_c   1.000
_cell.angle_alpha   90.00
_cell.angle_beta   90.00
_cell.angle_gamma   90.00
#
_symmetry.space_group_name_H-M   'P 1'
#
loop_
_entity.id
_entity.type
_entity.pdbx_description
1 polymer ?
#
loop_
_entity_poly.entity_id
_entity_poly.type
_entity_poly.pdbx_seq_one_letter_code
_entity_poly.pdbx_strand_id
1 'polypeptide(L)'
;MTDEERVEPIFDNPERKGGIDNYQSMELSTARRLKKRDLDEESDTSWTEDIEEYIKTILKKCQDAEEAHNGCGYSMKTKHAFYAFPAMLIPTISAPVMGTFKDDEWAPYFGMSAMVATAIFSGFSNFFNYGSKSQMHFNFAGRYGDIVTDIEETLHKKHDRRISAHVAMRTYKMKMDSLNLSAPET
;
A
#
# COMPACT_ATOMS: atom_id res chain seq x y z
N MET A 1 42.27 89.79 4.69
CA MET A 1 42.43 88.65 3.77
C MET A 1 41.86 87.43 4.48
N THR A 2 41.05 86.66 3.77
CA THR A 2 40.12 85.59 4.22
C THR A 2 38.82 86.09 4.85
N ASP A 3 37.65 85.54 4.55
CA ASP A 3 36.99 85.17 3.29
C ASP A 3 35.53 84.97 3.70
N GLU A 4 34.59 85.67 3.07
CA GLU A 4 33.15 85.52 3.33
C GLU A 4 32.64 84.23 2.67
N GLU A 5 32.21 83.27 3.47
CA GLU A 5 31.60 82.03 2.99
C GLU A 5 30.09 82.25 2.74
N ARG A 6 29.72 82.30 1.47
CA ARG A 6 28.35 82.45 0.97
C ARG A 6 27.61 81.09 1.07
N VAL A 7 26.58 81.03 1.90
CA VAL A 7 25.65 79.88 1.99
C VAL A 7 24.61 79.98 0.87
N GLU A 8 24.56 78.99 -0.02
CA GLU A 8 23.50 78.86 -1.03
C GLU A 8 22.26 78.12 -0.49
N PRO A 9 21.04 78.48 -0.93
CA PRO A 9 19.81 77.84 -0.47
C PRO A 9 19.58 76.48 -1.14
N ILE A 10 19.22 75.49 -0.33
CA ILE A 10 18.82 74.15 -0.74
C ILE A 10 17.45 74.25 -1.44
N PHE A 11 17.44 73.99 -2.75
CA PHE A 11 16.21 73.87 -3.53
C PHE A 11 15.44 72.60 -3.12
N ASP A 12 14.17 72.80 -2.76
CA ASP A 12 13.21 71.74 -2.44
C ASP A 12 12.80 71.01 -3.72
N ASN A 13 13.08 69.70 -3.80
CA ASN A 13 12.86 68.87 -4.98
C ASN A 13 11.40 68.32 -4.99
N PRO A 14 10.54 68.72 -5.95
CA PRO A 14 9.12 68.36 -5.96
C PRO A 14 8.81 66.92 -6.41
N GLU A 15 9.79 66.09 -6.78
CA GLU A 15 9.52 64.72 -7.29
C GLU A 15 9.20 63.66 -6.22
N ARG A 16 9.22 64.00 -4.93
CA ARG A 16 9.04 63.04 -3.83
C ARG A 16 7.59 62.71 -3.45
N LYS A 17 6.61 62.91 -4.34
CA LYS A 17 5.19 62.60 -4.07
C LYS A 17 4.60 61.43 -4.87
N GLY A 18 5.33 60.83 -5.82
CA GLY A 18 4.83 59.71 -6.64
C GLY A 18 5.15 58.30 -6.15
N GLY A 19 5.92 58.15 -5.06
CA GLY A 19 6.45 56.85 -4.63
C GLY A 19 5.52 56.04 -3.73
N ILE A 20 4.70 56.68 -2.89
CA ILE A 20 3.98 56.01 -1.80
C ILE A 20 2.75 55.23 -2.31
N ASP A 21 2.05 55.77 -3.31
CA ASP A 21 0.84 55.16 -3.89
C ASP A 21 1.15 53.87 -4.68
N ASN A 22 2.38 53.76 -5.21
CA ASN A 22 2.80 52.62 -6.00
C ASN A 22 3.15 51.38 -5.13
N TYR A 23 3.63 51.60 -3.90
CA TYR A 23 3.88 50.50 -2.96
C TYR A 23 2.57 49.93 -2.38
N GLN A 24 1.63 50.78 -1.99
CA GLN A 24 0.33 50.31 -1.45
C GLN A 24 -0.49 49.54 -2.49
N SER A 25 -0.50 49.99 -3.74
CA SER A 25 -1.20 49.29 -4.83
C SER A 25 -0.57 47.94 -5.16
N MET A 26 0.76 47.83 -5.08
CA MET A 26 1.48 46.56 -5.26
C MET A 26 1.19 45.57 -4.14
N GLU A 27 1.22 45.99 -2.87
CA GLU A 27 0.86 45.13 -1.73
C GLU A 27 -0.58 44.65 -1.78
N LEU A 28 -1.54 45.53 -2.10
CA LEU A 28 -2.95 45.17 -2.26
C LEU A 28 -3.16 44.18 -3.42
N SER A 29 -2.43 44.33 -4.53
CA SER A 29 -2.50 43.38 -5.66
C SER A 29 -1.93 42.01 -5.31
N THR A 30 -0.86 41.98 -4.50
CA THR A 30 -0.19 40.75 -4.07
C THR A 30 -1.04 40.01 -3.04
N ALA A 31 -1.60 40.73 -2.06
CA ALA A 31 -2.54 40.19 -1.09
C ALA A 31 -3.82 39.64 -1.73
N ARG A 32 -4.35 40.30 -2.77
CA ARG A 32 -5.50 39.79 -3.54
C ARG A 32 -5.16 38.53 -4.34
N ARG A 33 -3.96 38.43 -4.92
CA ARG A 33 -3.50 37.21 -5.62
C ARG A 33 -3.31 36.05 -4.67
N LEU A 34 -2.71 36.29 -3.49
CA LEU A 34 -2.56 35.27 -2.46
C LEU A 34 -3.93 34.79 -1.99
N LYS A 35 -4.83 35.72 -1.61
CA LYS A 35 -6.19 35.37 -1.17
C LYS A 35 -7.00 34.62 -2.24
N LYS A 36 -6.84 34.95 -3.52
CA LYS A 36 -7.48 34.22 -4.61
C LYS A 36 -6.92 32.81 -4.77
N ARG A 37 -5.59 32.66 -4.67
CA ARG A 37 -4.93 31.36 -4.74
C ARG A 37 -5.34 30.45 -3.59
N ASP A 38 -5.47 31.01 -2.38
CA ASP A 38 -5.90 30.28 -1.19
C ASP A 38 -7.35 29.76 -1.35
N LEU A 39 -8.25 30.56 -1.95
CA LEU A 39 -9.63 30.16 -2.24
C LEU A 39 -9.73 29.06 -3.31
N ASP A 40 -8.88 29.13 -4.34
CA ASP A 40 -8.83 28.12 -5.40
C ASP A 40 -8.24 26.79 -4.84
N GLU A 41 -7.22 26.84 -3.96
CA GLU A 41 -6.66 25.67 -3.24
C GLU A 41 -7.65 25.05 -2.23
N GLU A 42 -8.48 25.88 -1.57
CA GLU A 42 -9.49 25.40 -0.62
C GLU A 42 -10.62 24.61 -1.33
N SER A 43 -10.91 24.96 -2.59
CA SER A 43 -11.85 24.19 -3.43
C SER A 43 -11.31 22.82 -3.85
N ASP A 44 -10.00 22.74 -4.16
CA ASP A 44 -9.31 21.53 -4.63
C ASP A 44 -8.97 20.53 -3.50
N THR A 45 -9.19 20.94 -2.24
CA THR A 45 -8.92 20.12 -1.04
C THR A 45 -10.17 19.57 -0.37
N SER A 46 -11.36 20.00 -0.81
CA SER A 46 -12.65 19.66 -0.21
C SER A 46 -13.16 18.27 -0.62
N TRP A 47 -13.92 17.61 0.26
CA TRP A 47 -14.54 16.33 -0.03
C TRP A 47 -15.80 16.53 -0.89
N THR A 48 -15.74 16.06 -2.13
CA THR A 48 -16.90 16.01 -3.04
C THR A 48 -17.47 14.60 -3.11
N GLU A 49 -18.72 14.48 -3.58
CA GLU A 49 -19.37 13.18 -3.80
C GLU A 49 -18.58 12.32 -4.80
N ASP A 50 -18.09 12.92 -5.88
CA ASP A 50 -17.28 12.24 -6.90
C ASP A 50 -15.98 11.63 -6.33
N ILE A 51 -15.29 12.37 -5.45
CA ILE A 51 -14.06 11.87 -4.80
C ILE A 51 -14.40 10.73 -3.83
N GLU A 52 -15.49 10.86 -3.09
CA GLU A 52 -15.94 9.81 -2.18
C GLU A 52 -16.32 8.53 -2.96
N GLU A 53 -17.00 8.66 -4.10
CA GLU A 53 -17.31 7.54 -4.99
C GLU A 53 -16.06 6.89 -5.58
N TYR A 54 -15.07 7.68 -5.99
CA TYR A 54 -13.79 7.17 -6.44
C TYR A 54 -13.07 6.37 -5.35
N ILE A 55 -13.04 6.87 -4.12
CA ILE A 55 -12.43 6.18 -2.99
C ILE A 55 -13.21 4.89 -2.65
N LYS A 56 -14.54 4.90 -2.72
CA LYS A 56 -15.37 3.69 -2.59
C LYS A 56 -15.09 2.66 -3.69
N THR A 57 -14.75 3.12 -4.90
CA THR A 57 -14.32 2.22 -5.97
C THR A 57 -12.98 1.56 -5.66
N ILE A 58 -12.02 2.29 -5.08
CA ILE A 58 -10.76 1.72 -4.60
C ILE A 58 -11.04 0.71 -3.48
N LEU A 59 -11.88 1.07 -2.50
CA LEU A 59 -12.28 0.20 -1.40
C LEU A 59 -12.78 -1.14 -1.91
N LYS A 60 -13.74 -1.12 -2.84
CA LYS A 60 -14.29 -2.35 -3.44
C LYS A 60 -13.22 -3.18 -4.15
N LYS A 61 -12.34 -2.54 -4.95
CA LYS A 61 -11.25 -3.25 -5.62
C LYS A 61 -10.30 -3.92 -4.64
N CYS A 62 -9.99 -3.26 -3.52
CA CYS A 62 -9.15 -3.84 -2.48
C CYS A 62 -9.85 -5.00 -1.75
N GLN A 63 -11.16 -4.90 -1.49
CA GLN A 63 -11.95 -6.00 -0.93
C GLN A 63 -11.99 -7.22 -1.86
N ASP A 64 -12.26 -6.99 -3.15
CA ASP A 64 -12.28 -8.06 -4.17
C ASP A 64 -10.90 -8.73 -4.28
N ALA A 65 -9.81 -7.94 -4.25
CA ALA A 65 -8.44 -8.45 -4.29
C ALA A 65 -8.06 -9.22 -3.01
N GLU A 66 -8.44 -8.71 -1.84
CA GLU A 66 -8.26 -9.39 -0.55
C GLU A 66 -8.91 -10.77 -0.56
N GLU A 67 -10.17 -10.86 -0.98
CA GLU A 67 -10.91 -12.11 -1.05
C GLU A 67 -10.28 -13.09 -2.04
N ALA A 68 -9.90 -12.62 -3.24
CA ALA A 68 -9.21 -13.43 -4.23
C ALA A 68 -7.89 -14.01 -3.70
N HIS A 69 -7.05 -13.18 -3.10
CA HIS A 69 -5.80 -13.63 -2.50
C HIS A 69 -6.03 -14.58 -1.32
N ASN A 70 -7.02 -14.33 -0.46
CA ASN A 70 -7.38 -15.25 0.62
C ASN A 70 -7.81 -16.62 0.07
N GLY A 71 -8.71 -16.65 -0.92
CA GLY A 71 -9.16 -17.88 -1.57
C GLY A 71 -8.01 -18.70 -2.16
N CYS A 72 -7.09 -18.04 -2.86
CA CYS A 72 -5.90 -18.68 -3.42
C CYS A 72 -4.92 -19.14 -2.33
N GLY A 73 -4.76 -18.36 -1.26
CA GLY A 73 -3.99 -18.73 -0.08
C GLY A 73 -4.49 -20.04 0.54
N TYR A 74 -5.81 -20.19 0.72
CA TYR A 74 -6.42 -21.43 1.23
C TYR A 74 -6.28 -22.60 0.26
N SER A 75 -6.50 -22.39 -1.04
CA SER A 75 -6.33 -23.42 -2.08
C SER A 75 -4.90 -23.99 -2.06
N MET A 76 -3.89 -23.11 -1.99
CA MET A 76 -2.49 -23.53 -1.90
C MET A 76 -2.14 -24.19 -0.57
N LYS A 77 -2.73 -23.73 0.54
CA LYS A 77 -2.56 -24.38 1.86
C LYS A 77 -3.06 -25.81 1.84
N THR A 78 -4.22 -26.05 1.23
CA THR A 78 -4.79 -27.40 1.07
C THR A 78 -3.91 -28.28 0.19
N LYS A 79 -3.41 -27.76 -0.93
CA LYS A 79 -2.45 -28.50 -1.79
C LYS A 79 -1.16 -28.82 -1.05
N HIS A 80 -0.61 -27.87 -0.28
CA HIS A 80 0.57 -28.12 0.53
C HIS A 80 0.34 -29.25 1.53
N ALA A 81 -0.78 -29.22 2.26
CA ALA A 81 -1.14 -30.29 3.19
C ALA A 81 -1.27 -31.64 2.48
N PHE A 82 -1.91 -31.68 1.31
CA PHE A 82 -2.10 -32.91 0.55
C PHE A 82 -0.79 -33.59 0.12
N TYR A 83 0.25 -32.83 -0.25
CA TYR A 83 1.54 -33.41 -0.65
C TYR A 83 2.53 -33.58 0.51
N ALA A 84 2.56 -32.66 1.47
CA ALA A 84 3.49 -32.71 2.59
C ALA A 84 3.10 -33.76 3.64
N PHE A 85 1.79 -33.96 3.86
CA PHE A 85 1.32 -34.84 4.91
C PHE A 85 1.60 -36.33 4.64
N PRO A 86 1.36 -36.89 3.43
CA PRO A 86 1.76 -38.27 3.12
C PRO A 86 3.27 -38.47 3.21
N ALA A 87 4.07 -37.49 2.78
CA ALA A 87 5.53 -37.56 2.88
C ALA A 87 6.01 -37.67 4.34
N MET A 88 5.31 -37.04 5.29
CA MET A 88 5.61 -37.20 6.73
C MET A 88 5.05 -38.50 7.30
N LEU A 89 3.82 -38.88 6.95
CA LEU A 89 3.16 -40.04 7.54
C LEU A 89 3.74 -41.38 7.09
N ILE A 90 4.08 -41.52 5.81
CA ILE A 90 4.53 -42.80 5.25
C ILE A 90 5.74 -43.32 6.03
N PRO A 91 6.83 -42.56 6.26
CA PRO A 91 7.95 -43.01 7.08
C PRO A 91 7.58 -43.31 8.54
N THR A 92 6.73 -42.47 9.14
CA THR A 92 6.31 -42.62 10.54
C THR A 92 5.56 -43.94 10.76
N ILE A 93 4.74 -44.36 9.80
CA ILE A 93 4.00 -45.62 9.87
C ILE A 93 4.86 -46.79 9.37
N SER A 94 5.66 -46.60 8.32
CA SER A 94 6.42 -47.70 7.72
C SER A 94 7.51 -48.22 8.65
N ALA A 95 8.15 -47.36 9.44
CA ALA A 95 9.21 -47.74 10.36
C ALA A 95 8.77 -48.80 11.40
N PRO A 96 7.70 -48.61 12.19
CA PRO A 96 7.23 -49.62 13.12
C PRO A 96 6.70 -50.88 12.42
N VAL A 97 5.99 -50.74 11.29
CA VAL A 97 5.47 -51.89 10.52
C VAL A 97 6.62 -52.79 10.06
N MET A 98 7.68 -52.21 9.48
CA MET A 98 8.87 -52.96 9.11
C MET A 98 9.56 -53.62 10.31
N GLY A 99 9.56 -52.97 11.48
CA GLY A 99 10.12 -53.53 12.70
C GLY A 99 9.32 -54.72 13.25
N THR A 100 7.99 -54.66 13.15
CA THR A 100 7.09 -55.73 13.61
C THR A 100 7.13 -56.96 12.71
N PHE A 101 7.20 -56.77 11.38
CA PHE A 101 7.14 -57.86 10.39
C PHE A 101 8.50 -58.17 9.76
N LYS A 102 9.59 -57.96 10.49
CA LYS A 102 10.97 -58.07 9.96
C LYS A 102 11.33 -59.45 9.37
N ASP A 103 10.66 -60.51 9.83
CA ASP A 103 10.94 -61.90 9.44
C ASP A 103 10.09 -62.34 8.23
N ASP A 104 9.15 -61.50 7.79
CA ASP A 104 8.31 -61.78 6.63
C ASP A 104 9.00 -61.32 5.33
N GLU A 105 8.96 -62.16 4.29
CA GLU A 105 9.60 -61.88 2.99
C GLU A 105 9.04 -60.64 2.27
N TRP A 106 7.80 -60.22 2.57
CA TRP A 106 7.17 -59.05 1.96
C TRP A 106 7.64 -57.71 2.56
N ALA A 107 8.13 -57.71 3.80
CA ALA A 107 8.44 -56.49 4.55
C ALA A 107 9.53 -55.61 3.90
N PRO A 108 10.62 -56.15 3.32
CA PRO A 108 11.60 -55.35 2.60
C PRO A 108 11.03 -54.64 1.36
N TYR A 109 10.16 -55.32 0.60
CA TYR A 109 9.51 -54.72 -0.58
C TYR A 109 8.56 -53.60 -0.19
N PHE A 110 7.81 -53.78 0.91
CA PHE A 110 6.97 -52.71 1.46
C PHE A 110 7.82 -51.50 1.87
N GLY A 111 8.91 -51.71 2.61
CA GLY A 111 9.81 -50.62 3.01
C GLY A 111 10.39 -49.84 1.83
N MET A 112 10.82 -50.55 0.78
CA MET A 112 11.30 -49.93 -0.45
C MET A 112 10.21 -49.10 -1.14
N SER A 113 8.99 -49.65 -1.25
CA SER A 113 7.86 -48.94 -1.85
C SER A 113 7.46 -47.69 -1.05
N ALA A 114 7.49 -47.75 0.28
CA ALA A 114 7.21 -46.64 1.17
C ALA A 114 8.25 -45.51 1.01
N MET A 115 9.54 -45.86 0.87
CA MET A 115 10.60 -44.89 0.62
C MET A 115 10.44 -44.19 -0.75
N VAL A 116 10.11 -44.95 -1.81
CA VAL A 116 9.86 -44.39 -3.13
C VAL A 116 8.65 -43.45 -3.11
N ALA A 117 7.55 -43.87 -2.48
CA ALA A 117 6.36 -43.03 -2.34
C ALA A 117 6.68 -41.73 -1.57
N THR A 118 7.41 -41.84 -0.45
CA THR A 118 7.87 -40.68 0.34
C THR A 118 8.70 -39.71 -0.51
N ALA A 119 9.66 -40.23 -1.29
CA ALA A 119 10.51 -39.42 -2.15
C ALA A 119 9.69 -38.67 -3.21
N ILE A 120 8.69 -39.33 -3.80
CA ILE A 120 7.77 -38.71 -4.77
C ILE A 120 6.99 -37.55 -4.11
N PHE A 121 6.29 -37.81 -3.00
CA PHE A 121 5.49 -36.80 -2.32
C PHE A 121 6.33 -35.63 -1.81
N SER A 122 7.51 -35.91 -1.25
CA SER A 122 8.48 -34.89 -0.82
C SER A 122 8.99 -34.05 -2.00
N GLY A 123 9.31 -34.70 -3.11
CA GLY A 123 9.70 -34.04 -4.37
C GLY A 123 8.63 -33.08 -4.86
N PHE A 124 7.36 -33.53 -4.93
CA PHE A 124 6.23 -32.69 -5.31
C PHE A 124 6.03 -31.51 -4.35
N SER A 125 6.07 -31.74 -3.05
CA SER A 125 5.94 -30.68 -2.04
C SER A 125 7.02 -29.61 -2.18
N ASN A 126 8.28 -30.03 -2.34
CA ASN A 126 9.42 -29.13 -2.46
C ASN A 126 9.45 -28.39 -3.80
N PHE A 127 9.13 -29.07 -4.90
CA PHE A 127 9.18 -28.48 -6.24
C PHE A 127 8.16 -27.35 -6.40
N PHE A 128 6.92 -27.55 -5.95
CA PHE A 128 5.87 -26.56 -6.11
C PHE A 128 5.88 -25.46 -5.04
N ASN A 129 6.51 -25.71 -3.90
CA ASN A 129 6.64 -24.80 -2.76
C ASN A 129 5.30 -24.11 -2.38
N TYR A 130 4.23 -24.91 -2.30
CA TYR A 130 2.87 -24.43 -2.03
C TYR A 130 2.76 -23.69 -0.69
N GLY A 131 3.60 -24.03 0.30
CA GLY A 131 3.63 -23.34 1.60
C GLY A 131 4.06 -21.88 1.46
N SER A 132 5.17 -21.61 0.77
CA SER A 132 5.64 -20.24 0.54
C SER A 132 4.65 -19.42 -0.31
N LYS A 133 4.09 -20.02 -1.36
CA LYS A 133 3.10 -19.34 -2.19
C LYS A 133 1.83 -19.00 -1.41
N SER A 134 1.32 -19.94 -0.60
CA SER A 134 0.17 -19.71 0.28
C SER A 134 0.42 -18.54 1.24
N GLN A 135 1.59 -18.50 1.88
CA GLN A 135 1.99 -17.40 2.76
C GLN A 135 2.07 -16.06 2.03
N MET A 136 2.57 -16.06 0.78
CA MET A 136 2.62 -14.86 -0.05
C MET A 136 1.21 -14.33 -0.33
N HIS A 137 0.28 -15.17 -0.75
CA HIS A 137 -1.11 -14.77 -0.97
C HIS A 137 -1.76 -14.22 0.31
N PHE A 138 -1.59 -14.87 1.46
CA PHE A 138 -2.12 -14.35 2.73
C PHE A 138 -1.48 -13.02 3.14
N ASN A 139 -0.19 -12.81 2.85
CA ASN A 139 0.47 -11.53 3.11
C ASN A 139 -0.17 -10.40 2.27
N PHE A 140 -0.39 -10.64 0.98
CA PHE A 140 -1.07 -9.66 0.11
C PHE A 140 -2.52 -9.42 0.51
N ALA A 141 -3.27 -10.47 0.86
CA ALA A 141 -4.62 -10.33 1.39
C ALA A 141 -4.64 -9.41 2.62
N GLY A 142 -3.74 -9.64 3.58
CA GLY A 142 -3.61 -8.77 4.76
C GLY A 142 -3.29 -7.31 4.40
N ARG A 143 -2.37 -7.08 3.46
CA ARG A 143 -2.02 -5.72 3.01
C ARG A 143 -3.18 -5.00 2.31
N TYR A 144 -4.00 -5.71 1.54
CA TYR A 144 -5.23 -5.13 0.98
C TYR A 144 -6.24 -4.83 2.10
N GLY A 145 -6.40 -5.73 3.06
CA GLY A 145 -7.24 -5.53 4.25
C GLY A 145 -6.83 -4.31 5.09
N ASP A 146 -5.53 -4.03 5.20
CA ASP A 146 -5.04 -2.80 5.85
C ASP A 146 -5.52 -1.54 5.11
N ILE A 147 -5.50 -1.53 3.76
CA ILE A 147 -6.01 -0.41 2.95
C ILE A 147 -7.52 -0.27 3.11
N VAL A 148 -8.25 -1.39 3.10
CA VAL A 148 -9.71 -1.43 3.32
C VAL A 148 -10.04 -0.76 4.65
N THR A 149 -9.36 -1.19 5.73
CA THR A 149 -9.55 -0.64 7.08
C THR A 149 -9.24 0.86 7.13
N ASP A 150 -8.12 1.30 6.54
CA ASP A 150 -7.73 2.71 6.49
C ASP A 150 -8.78 3.59 5.78
N ILE A 151 -9.35 3.08 4.67
CA ILE A 151 -10.38 3.78 3.89
C ILE A 151 -11.68 3.83 4.69
N GLU A 152 -12.13 2.72 5.25
CA GLU A 152 -13.35 2.65 6.06
C GLU A 152 -13.29 3.58 7.27
N GLU A 153 -12.16 3.60 7.99
CA GLU A 153 -11.95 4.51 9.12
C GLU A 153 -12.05 5.98 8.68
N THR A 154 -11.50 6.30 7.50
CA THR A 154 -11.54 7.66 6.96
C THR A 154 -12.94 8.05 6.50
N LEU A 155 -13.67 7.15 5.84
CA LEU A 155 -15.05 7.39 5.41
C LEU A 155 -16.02 7.47 6.60
N HIS A 156 -15.73 6.79 7.72
CA HIS A 156 -16.54 6.87 8.93
C HIS A 156 -16.44 8.24 9.64
N LYS A 157 -15.34 8.97 9.44
CA LYS A 157 -15.18 10.34 9.96
C LYS A 157 -16.08 11.31 9.20
N LYS A 158 -16.58 12.34 9.89
CA LYS A 158 -17.26 13.48 9.25
C LYS A 158 -16.28 14.22 8.32
N HIS A 159 -16.80 14.79 7.23
CA HIS A 159 -16.01 15.42 6.16
C HIS A 159 -14.99 16.46 6.68
N ASP A 160 -15.38 17.26 7.68
CA ASP A 160 -14.55 18.30 8.34
C ASP A 160 -13.37 17.74 9.14
N ARG A 161 -13.40 16.45 9.49
CA ARG A 161 -12.37 15.77 10.29
C ARG A 161 -11.54 14.77 9.48
N ARG A 162 -11.82 14.64 8.19
CA ARG A 162 -11.03 13.80 7.29
C ARG A 162 -9.73 14.52 6.93
N ILE A 163 -8.73 13.74 6.53
CA ILE A 163 -7.59 14.31 5.82
C ILE A 163 -8.07 14.96 4.50
N SER A 164 -7.27 15.86 3.93
CA SER A 164 -7.57 16.48 2.64
C SER A 164 -7.90 15.42 1.57
N ALA A 165 -8.95 15.67 0.79
CA ALA A 165 -9.48 14.72 -0.18
C ALA A 165 -8.43 14.29 -1.22
N HIS A 166 -7.65 15.24 -1.73
CA HIS A 166 -6.54 14.96 -2.66
C HIS A 166 -5.44 14.09 -2.04
N VAL A 167 -5.10 14.34 -0.76
CA VAL A 167 -4.11 13.54 -0.03
C VAL A 167 -4.62 12.11 0.17
N ALA A 168 -5.89 11.94 0.54
CA ALA A 168 -6.53 10.63 0.67
C ALA A 168 -6.48 9.86 -0.66
N MET A 169 -6.97 10.48 -1.73
CA MET A 169 -7.01 9.89 -3.07
C MET A 169 -5.63 9.43 -3.54
N ARG A 170 -4.63 10.31 -3.44
CA ARG A 170 -3.25 10.00 -3.83
C ARG A 170 -2.70 8.85 -2.99
N THR A 171 -2.91 8.89 -1.68
CA THR A 171 -2.38 7.88 -0.75
C THR A 171 -2.94 6.50 -1.07
N TYR A 172 -4.27 6.37 -1.15
CA TYR A 172 -4.92 5.07 -1.40
C TYR A 172 -4.60 4.54 -2.79
N LYS A 173 -4.61 5.40 -3.80
CA LYS A 173 -4.22 5.02 -5.16
C LYS A 173 -2.78 4.50 -5.21
N MET A 174 -1.82 5.24 -4.62
CA MET A 174 -0.42 4.80 -4.60
C MET A 174 -0.21 3.51 -3.82
N LYS A 175 -0.90 3.32 -2.67
CA LYS A 175 -0.85 2.06 -1.91
C LYS A 175 -1.38 0.90 -2.75
N MET A 176 -2.56 1.05 -3.36
CA MET A 176 -3.18 0.03 -4.20
C MET A 176 -2.31 -0.30 -5.42
N ASP A 177 -1.84 0.71 -6.17
CA ASP A 177 -1.00 0.53 -7.36
C ASP A 177 0.31 -0.19 -7.00
N SER A 178 0.93 0.16 -5.87
CA SER A 178 2.14 -0.51 -5.37
C SER A 178 1.92 -2.00 -5.08
N LEU A 179 0.77 -2.36 -4.49
CA LEU A 179 0.42 -3.76 -4.25
C LEU A 179 0.13 -4.49 -5.56
N ASN A 180 -0.65 -3.90 -6.47
CA ASN A 180 -0.98 -4.51 -7.76
C ASN A 180 0.26 -4.82 -8.60
N LEU A 181 1.31 -3.98 -8.53
CA LEU A 181 2.56 -4.21 -9.25
C LEU A 181 3.40 -5.37 -8.70
N SER A 182 3.21 -5.73 -7.43
CA SER A 182 4.00 -6.74 -6.74
C SER A 182 3.23 -8.00 -6.39
N ALA A 183 1.91 -7.98 -6.55
CA ALA A 183 1.01 -9.08 -6.21
C ALA A 183 1.25 -10.30 -7.13
N PRO A 184 1.27 -11.52 -6.58
CA PRO A 184 1.23 -12.73 -7.40
C PRO A 184 -0.13 -12.85 -8.09
N GLU A 185 -0.17 -13.51 -9.25
CA GLU A 185 -1.43 -13.80 -9.93
C GLU A 185 -2.34 -14.66 -9.04
N THR A 186 -3.58 -14.21 -8.83
CA THR A 186 -4.64 -14.95 -8.12
C THR A 186 -5.29 -16.00 -8.99
#